data_AF-A0A1G3WNQ7-F1
#
_entry.id   AF-A0A1G3WNQ7-F1
#
_cell.length_a   1.000
_cell.length_b   1.000
_cell.length_c   1.000
_cell.angle_alpha   90.00
_cell.angle_beta   90.00
_cell.angle_gamma   90.00
#
_symmetry.space_group_name_H-M   'P 1'
#
loop_
_entity.id
_entity.type
_entity.pdbx_description
1 polymer ?
#
loop_
_entity_poly.entity_id
_entity_poly.type
_entity_poly.pdbx_seq_one_letter_code
_entity_poly.pdbx_strand_id
1 'polypeptide(L)'
;MFYLKYMTKRIYVSFQDEYYIGLFGMLTGVASTGLALLKGIDPELKSPVAEEMVLGSGTAITMALPLFGLLFIPSLTYTSANTVMWNWITFLGILLYTVVFAIILLIRGRRGVNV
;
A
#
# COMPACT_ATOMS: atom_id res chain seq x y z
N MET A 1 -3.17 1.99 -18.44
CA MET A 1 -4.13 0.91 -18.76
C MET A 1 -3.44 -0.41 -19.12
N PHE A 2 -2.62 -0.49 -20.18
CA PHE A 2 -2.02 -1.76 -20.63
C PHE A 2 -1.18 -2.49 -19.57
N TYR A 3 -0.36 -1.76 -18.82
CA TYR A 3 0.42 -2.31 -17.71
C TYR A 3 -0.48 -2.93 -16.62
N LEU A 4 -1.53 -2.21 -16.22
CA LEU A 4 -2.43 -2.67 -15.19
C LEU A 4 -3.18 -3.93 -15.66
N LYS A 5 -3.76 -3.91 -16.87
CA LYS A 5 -4.46 -5.08 -17.44
C LYS A 5 -3.55 -6.32 -17.52
N TYR A 6 -2.28 -6.13 -17.87
CA TYR A 6 -1.30 -7.23 -17.90
C TYR A 6 -0.98 -7.75 -16.48
N MET A 7 -0.78 -6.86 -15.52
CA MET A 7 -0.48 -7.23 -14.13
C MET A 7 -1.68 -7.89 -13.43
N THR A 8 -2.88 -7.36 -13.61
CA THR A 8 -4.08 -7.93 -12.99
C THR A 8 -4.33 -9.35 -13.47
N LYS A 9 -4.12 -9.63 -14.76
CA LYS A 9 -4.22 -10.99 -15.32
C LYS A 9 -3.17 -11.97 -14.78
N ARG A 10 -2.01 -11.47 -14.39
CA ARG A 10 -0.91 -12.30 -13.87
C ARG A 10 -1.04 -12.57 -12.38
N ILE A 11 -1.55 -11.59 -11.62
CA ILE A 11 -1.62 -11.64 -10.16
C ILE A 11 -2.94 -12.25 -9.70
N TYR A 12 -4.06 -11.92 -10.34
CA TYR A 12 -5.38 -12.36 -9.94
C TYR A 12 -5.91 -13.42 -10.91
N VAL A 13 -6.22 -14.60 -10.35
CA VAL A 13 -6.76 -15.74 -11.11
C VAL A 13 -8.28 -15.58 -11.33
N SER A 14 -8.97 -14.90 -10.41
CA SER A 14 -10.42 -14.65 -10.44
C SER A 14 -10.73 -13.15 -10.40
N PHE A 15 -11.89 -12.75 -10.93
CA PHE A 15 -12.41 -11.37 -10.94
C PHE A 15 -11.44 -10.32 -11.53
N GLN A 16 -10.81 -10.68 -12.67
CA GLN A 16 -9.73 -9.88 -13.28
C GLN A 16 -10.20 -8.49 -13.74
N ASP A 17 -11.42 -8.38 -14.26
CA ASP A 17 -11.94 -7.13 -14.81
C ASP A 17 -12.38 -6.18 -13.67
N GLU A 18 -12.93 -6.74 -12.60
CA GLU A 18 -13.28 -6.04 -11.36
C GLU A 18 -12.03 -5.50 -10.66
N TYR A 19 -10.99 -6.33 -10.49
CA TYR A 19 -9.71 -5.88 -9.94
C TYR A 19 -9.05 -4.84 -10.84
N TYR A 20 -9.14 -4.99 -12.17
CA TYR A 20 -8.55 -4.04 -13.10
C TYR A 20 -9.18 -2.66 -12.96
N ILE A 21 -10.51 -2.58 -12.88
CA ILE A 21 -11.24 -1.32 -12.82
C ILE A 21 -11.16 -0.68 -11.44
N GLY A 22 -11.23 -1.48 -10.37
CA GLY A 22 -11.01 -1.02 -9.01
C GLY A 22 -9.60 -0.44 -8.82
N LEU A 23 -8.57 -1.18 -9.21
CA LEU A 23 -7.17 -0.73 -9.13
C LEU A 23 -6.92 0.48 -10.05
N PHE A 24 -7.54 0.53 -11.22
CA PHE A 24 -7.42 1.67 -12.12
C PHE A 24 -8.01 2.94 -11.48
N GLY A 25 -9.20 2.84 -10.89
CA GLY A 25 -9.83 3.98 -10.22
C GLY A 25 -9.08 4.45 -8.98
N MET A 26 -8.35 3.58 -8.29
CA MET A 26 -7.43 3.98 -7.22
C MET A 26 -6.16 4.62 -7.77
N LEU A 27 -5.63 4.14 -8.91
CA LEU A 27 -4.46 4.73 -9.55
C LEU A 27 -4.73 6.15 -10.06
N THR A 28 -5.94 6.43 -10.57
CA THR A 28 -6.35 7.76 -11.06
C THR A 28 -6.98 8.65 -9.99
N GLY A 29 -7.12 8.16 -8.75
CA GLY A 29 -7.84 8.87 -7.70
C GLY A 29 -7.54 8.31 -6.31
N VAL A 30 -8.59 7.97 -5.57
CA VAL A 30 -8.52 7.45 -4.20
C VAL A 30 -9.31 6.14 -4.09
N ALA A 31 -9.25 5.48 -2.93
CA ALA A 31 -10.00 4.25 -2.68
C ALA A 31 -11.51 4.38 -3.00
N SER A 32 -12.12 5.53 -2.69
CA SER A 32 -13.55 5.76 -2.96
C SER A 32 -13.89 5.87 -4.46
N THR A 33 -12.99 6.42 -5.29
CA THR A 33 -13.19 6.46 -6.75
C THR A 33 -13.02 5.08 -7.38
N GLY A 34 -12.06 4.30 -6.89
CA GLY A 34 -11.92 2.88 -7.26
C GLY A 34 -13.19 2.07 -6.96
N LEU A 35 -13.75 2.25 -5.76
CA LEU A 35 -14.97 1.56 -5.36
C LEU A 35 -16.20 2.02 -6.15
N ALA A 36 -16.29 3.32 -6.50
CA ALA A 36 -17.37 3.83 -7.34
C ALA A 36 -17.35 3.23 -8.75
N LEU A 37 -16.17 3.07 -9.36
CA LEU A 37 -16.03 2.40 -10.65
C LEU A 37 -16.33 0.90 -10.56
N LEU A 38 -15.91 0.24 -9.47
CA LEU A 38 -16.24 -1.16 -9.22
C LEU A 38 -17.76 -1.36 -9.13
N LYS A 39 -18.48 -0.47 -8.42
CA LYS A 39 -19.96 -0.49 -8.36
C LYS A 39 -20.64 -0.32 -9.71
N GLY A 40 -19.95 0.25 -10.70
CA GLY A 40 -20.47 0.34 -12.07
C GLY A 40 -20.53 -1.01 -12.78
N ILE A 41 -19.73 -1.99 -12.36
CA ILE A 41 -19.64 -3.34 -12.95
C ILE A 41 -20.21 -4.41 -12.03
N ASP A 42 -19.99 -4.25 -10.73
CA ASP A 42 -20.54 -5.11 -9.67
C ASP A 42 -21.38 -4.25 -8.70
N PRO A 43 -22.65 -3.97 -9.04
CA PRO A 43 -23.51 -3.11 -8.23
C PRO A 43 -23.81 -3.70 -6.84
N GLU A 44 -23.85 -5.02 -6.74
CA GLU A 44 -24.14 -5.75 -5.51
C GLU A 44 -22.89 -6.02 -4.67
N LEU A 45 -21.69 -5.67 -5.16
CA LEU A 45 -20.40 -5.96 -4.52
C LEU A 45 -20.28 -7.44 -4.10
N LYS A 46 -20.75 -8.34 -4.96
CA LYS A 46 -20.67 -9.80 -4.73
C LYS A 46 -19.25 -10.32 -4.85
N SER A 47 -18.40 -9.62 -5.60
CA SER A 47 -17.00 -9.96 -5.75
C SER A 47 -16.21 -9.60 -4.48
N PRO A 48 -15.24 -10.44 -4.06
CA PRO A 48 -14.40 -10.15 -2.89
C PRO A 48 -13.46 -8.95 -3.11
N VAL A 49 -13.42 -8.41 -4.33
CA VAL A 49 -12.54 -7.31 -4.74
C VAL A 49 -12.75 -6.08 -3.88
N ALA A 50 -14.01 -5.72 -3.58
CA ALA A 50 -14.33 -4.55 -2.80
C ALA A 50 -13.79 -4.65 -1.36
N GLU A 51 -13.96 -5.81 -0.74
CA GLU A 51 -13.51 -6.07 0.63
C GLU A 51 -11.98 -6.09 0.70
N GLU A 52 -11.31 -6.82 -0.19
CA GLU A 52 -9.85 -6.90 -0.27
C GLU A 52 -9.21 -5.53 -0.54
N MET A 53 -9.83 -4.69 -1.38
CA MET A 53 -9.36 -3.33 -1.64
C MET A 53 -9.45 -2.43 -0.39
N VAL A 54 -10.56 -2.50 0.34
CA VAL A 54 -10.79 -1.69 1.54
C VAL A 54 -9.90 -2.17 2.69
N LEU A 55 -9.82 -3.48 2.92
CA LEU A 55 -8.94 -4.08 3.93
C LEU A 55 -7.47 -3.80 3.62
N GLY A 56 -7.05 -3.94 2.37
CA GLY A 56 -5.69 -3.61 1.93
C GLY A 56 -5.34 -2.13 2.18
N SER A 57 -6.25 -1.22 1.84
CA SER A 57 -6.05 0.22 2.07
C SER A 57 -6.04 0.57 3.57
N GLY A 58 -6.95 -0.01 4.36
CA GLY A 58 -7.04 0.23 5.79
C GLY A 58 -5.80 -0.28 6.54
N THR A 59 -5.34 -1.49 6.22
CA THR A 59 -4.13 -2.06 6.84
C THR A 59 -2.87 -1.29 6.47
N ALA A 60 -2.80 -0.71 5.25
CA ALA A 60 -1.69 0.14 4.84
C ALA A 60 -1.57 1.41 5.72
N ILE A 61 -2.69 2.01 6.14
CA ILE A 61 -2.67 3.21 7.01
C ILE A 61 -2.09 2.90 8.38
N THR A 62 -2.51 1.79 9.01
CA THR A 62 -1.96 1.36 10.31
C THR A 62 -0.45 1.15 10.23
N MET A 63 0.04 0.62 9.11
CA MET A 63 1.47 0.45 8.88
C MET A 63 2.19 1.77 8.58
N ALA A 64 1.53 2.73 7.92
CA ALA A 64 2.10 4.05 7.63
C ALA A 64 2.25 4.95 8.87
N LEU A 65 1.37 4.82 9.87
CA LEU A 65 1.37 5.64 11.08
C LEU A 65 2.74 5.68 11.83
N PRO A 66 3.38 4.52 12.14
CA PRO A 66 4.72 4.51 12.72
C PRO A 66 5.77 5.23 11.87
N LEU A 67 5.70 5.07 10.55
CA LEU A 67 6.64 5.72 9.63
C LEU A 67 6.45 7.25 9.63
N PHE A 68 5.22 7.74 9.73
CA PHE A 68 4.97 9.18 9.88
C PHE A 68 5.60 9.71 11.17
N GLY A 69 5.49 8.99 12.29
CA GLY A 69 6.15 9.36 13.54
C GLY A 69 7.66 9.54 13.39
N LEU A 70 8.33 8.63 12.69
CA LEU A 70 9.75 8.75 12.34
C LEU A 70 10.05 9.97 11.47
N LEU A 71 9.21 10.24 10.46
CA LEU A 71 9.38 11.38 9.56
C LEU A 71 9.21 12.73 10.27
N PHE A 72 8.48 12.80 11.39
CA PHE A 72 8.32 14.03 12.17
C PHE A 72 9.53 14.38 13.05
N ILE A 73 10.40 13.42 13.39
CA ILE A 73 11.59 13.64 14.22
C ILE A 73 12.49 14.78 13.70
N PRO A 74 12.96 14.77 12.43
CA PRO A 74 13.82 15.84 11.92
C PRO A 74 13.08 17.18 11.91
N SER A 75 11.76 17.14 11.70
CA SER A 75 10.92 18.33 11.70
C SER A 75 10.82 19.05 13.05
N LEU A 76 10.96 18.31 14.16
CA LEU A 76 10.89 18.87 15.50
C LEU A 76 12.27 19.31 16.02
N THR A 77 13.35 18.75 15.45
CA THR A 77 14.73 19.00 15.91
C THR A 77 15.46 20.14 15.20
N TYR A 78 14.79 20.89 14.31
CA TYR A 78 15.42 21.95 13.52
C TYR A 78 16.13 23.03 14.35
N THR A 79 15.66 23.33 15.57
CA THR A 79 16.23 24.37 16.44
C THR A 79 17.41 23.89 17.30
N SER A 80 17.75 22.59 17.27
CA SER A 80 18.84 22.03 18.10
C SER A 80 20.21 22.19 17.44
N ALA A 81 21.25 22.49 18.22
CA ALA A 81 22.63 22.69 17.73
C ALA A 81 23.27 21.46 17.04
N ASN A 82 22.62 20.29 17.09
CA ASN A 82 23.10 19.04 16.53
C ASN A 82 22.11 18.44 15.49
N THR A 83 21.54 19.29 14.63
CA THR A 83 20.57 18.91 13.57
C THR A 83 21.09 17.80 12.64
N VAL A 84 22.40 17.80 12.38
CA VAL A 84 23.03 16.80 11.49
C VAL A 84 22.92 15.40 12.09
N MET A 85 23.14 15.23 13.40
CA MET A 85 23.06 13.92 14.06
C MET A 85 21.63 13.35 14.04
N TRP A 86 20.63 14.18 14.32
CA TRP A 86 19.22 13.75 14.30
C TRP A 86 18.72 13.36 12.90
N ASN A 87 19.22 14.02 11.85
CA ASN A 87 18.93 13.64 10.47
C ASN A 87 19.51 12.28 10.11
N TRP A 88 20.76 11.98 10.51
CA TRP A 88 21.37 10.66 10.29
C TRP A 88 20.64 9.54 11.04
N ILE A 89 20.23 9.79 12.28
CA ILE A 89 19.45 8.83 13.07
C ILE A 89 18.10 8.56 12.42
N THR A 90 17.40 9.61 11.97
CA THR A 90 16.10 9.46 11.28
C THR A 90 16.27 8.69 9.98
N PHE A 91 17.28 9.01 9.17
CA PHE A 91 17.55 8.32 7.91
C PHE A 91 17.81 6.83 8.16
N LEU A 92 18.64 6.49 9.15
CA LEU A 92 18.94 5.11 9.50
C LEU A 92 17.72 4.39 10.08
N GLY A 93 16.87 5.09 10.83
CA GLY A 93 15.60 4.58 11.35
C GLY A 93 14.58 4.25 10.24
N ILE A 94 14.43 5.13 9.25
CA ILE A 94 13.56 4.90 8.08
C ILE A 94 14.10 3.74 7.25
N LEU A 95 15.41 3.71 7.00
CA LEU A 95 16.05 2.63 6.25
C LEU A 95 15.85 1.28 6.93
N LEU A 96 16.06 1.21 8.25
CA LEU A 96 15.80 0.00 9.04
C LEU A 96 14.34 -0.41 8.96
N TYR A 97 13.41 0.54 9.12
CA TYR A 97 11.97 0.27 9.00
C TYR A 97 11.61 -0.33 7.64
N THR A 98 12.11 0.26 6.54
CA THR A 98 11.89 -0.26 5.17
C THR A 98 12.49 -1.64 4.98
N VAL A 99 13.71 -1.88 5.46
CA VAL A 99 14.38 -3.19 5.33
C VAL A 99 13.63 -4.27 6.10
N VAL A 100 13.22 -4.01 7.34
CA VAL A 100 12.43 -4.94 8.15
C VAL A 100 11.12 -5.27 7.47
N PHE A 101 10.40 -4.26 6.98
CA PHE A 101 9.13 -4.46 6.29
C PHE A 101 9.29 -5.26 4.99
N ALA A 102 10.34 -4.96 4.20
CA ALA A 102 10.68 -5.69 2.99
C ALA A 102 11.01 -7.17 3.29
N ILE A 103 11.78 -7.45 4.34
CA ILE A 103 12.10 -8.82 4.76
C ILE A 103 10.83 -9.58 5.16
N ILE A 104 9.95 -8.97 5.96
CA ILE A 104 8.67 -9.56 6.37
C ILE A 104 7.82 -9.92 5.14
N LEU A 105 7.68 -8.99 4.19
CA LEU A 105 6.91 -9.19 2.98
C LEU A 105 7.52 -10.27 2.07
N LEU A 106 8.84 -10.32 1.92
CA LEU A 106 9.52 -11.34 1.12
C LEU A 106 9.36 -12.74 1.74
N ILE A 107 9.52 -12.87 3.05
CA ILE A 107 9.33 -14.16 3.74
C ILE A 107 7.89 -14.64 3.59
N ARG A 108 6.91 -13.75 3.79
CA ARG A 108 5.49 -14.10 3.68
C ARG A 108 5.06 -14.35 2.22
N GLY A 109 5.61 -13.61 1.27
CA GLY A 109 5.38 -13.80 -0.17
C GLY A 109 5.85 -15.15 -0.68
N ARG A 110 6.90 -15.75 -0.11
CA ARG A 110 7.34 -17.12 -0.45
C ARG A 110 6.45 -18.22 0.13
N ARG A 111 5.67 -17.93 1.18
CA ARG A 111 4.78 -18.92 1.83
C ARG A 111 3.38 -18.97 1.21
N GLY A 112 2.92 -17.87 0.60
CA GLY A 112 1.58 -17.78 0.00
C GLY A 112 1.46 -18.33 -1.43
N VAL A 113 2.54 -18.79 -2.06
CA VAL A 113 2.53 -19.35 -3.43
C VAL A 113 2.40 -20.89 -3.43
N ASN A 114 2.40 -21.52 -2.24
CA ASN A 114 2.31 -22.98 -2.07
C ASN A 114 0.96 -23.45 -1.49
N VAL A 115 -0.13 -22.73 -1.76
CA VAL A 115 -1.50 -23.17 -1.48
C VAL A 115 -2.35 -23.04 -2.71
#